data_AF-A0A4U6MCV4-F1
#
_entry.id   AF-A0A4U6MCV4-F1
#
_cell.length_a   1.000
_cell.length_b   1.000
_cell.length_c   1.000
_cell.angle_alpha   90.00
_cell.angle_beta   90.00
_cell.angle_gamma   90.00
#
_symmetry.space_group_name_H-M   'P 1'
#
loop_
_entity.id
_entity.type
_entity.pdbx_description
1 polymer ?
#
loop_
_entity_poly.entity_id
_entity_poly.type
_entity_poly.pdbx_seq_one_letter_code
_entity_poly.pdbx_strand_id
1 'polypeptide(L)'
;TTDIFIEASKGPAFARRGITDEVLWEHNPKLVIAHLSGFGQFGTEEYTNLPAYNTIAQAFSGYLIQNGDVDQPMPAFPYTADYFSGMTATTAALAALHKVR
;
A
#
# COMPACT_ATOMS: atom_id res chain seq x y z
N THR A 1 2.64 -22.86 -2.26
CA THR A 1 1.98 -23.26 -1.00
C THR A 1 1.54 -22.09 -0.14
N THR A 2 1.80 -20.84 -0.54
CA THR A 2 1.36 -19.64 0.19
C THR A 2 -0.07 -19.24 -0.19
N ASP A 3 -0.93 -18.92 0.78
CA ASP A 3 -2.30 -18.45 0.52
C ASP A 3 -2.37 -16.94 0.22
N ILE A 4 -1.61 -16.13 0.94
CA ILE A 4 -1.59 -14.65 0.83
C ILE A 4 -0.14 -14.17 0.72
N PHE A 5 0.14 -13.31 -0.24
CA PHE A 5 1.40 -12.57 -0.35
C PHE A 5 1.13 -11.07 -0.19
N ILE A 6 1.83 -10.43 0.76
CA ILE A 6 1.77 -8.98 0.99
C ILE A 6 3.16 -8.42 0.72
N GLU A 7 3.23 -7.39 -0.11
CA GLU A 7 4.48 -6.68 -0.39
C GLU A 7 4.27 -5.16 -0.31
N ALA A 8 5.32 -4.45 0.13
CA ALA A 8 5.32 -3.00 0.22
C ALA A 8 6.47 -2.41 -0.62
N SER A 9 6.12 -1.62 -1.63
CA SER A 9 7.05 -1.14 -2.67
C SER A 9 6.71 0.27 -3.18
N LYS A 10 7.65 0.86 -3.94
CA LYS A 10 7.44 2.11 -4.69
C LYS A 10 6.70 1.81 -6.00
N GLY A 11 5.38 1.90 -5.97
CA GLY A 11 4.53 1.54 -7.10
C GLY A 11 4.75 0.08 -7.55
N PRO A 12 4.71 -0.23 -8.86
CA PRO A 12 4.81 -1.60 -9.39
C PRO A 12 6.26 -2.10 -9.47
N ALA A 13 7.00 -2.02 -8.36
CA ALA A 13 8.41 -2.39 -8.32
C ALA A 13 8.65 -3.88 -8.56
N PHE A 14 7.75 -4.76 -8.11
CA PHE A 14 7.84 -6.19 -8.35
C PHE A 14 7.70 -6.52 -9.85
N ALA A 15 6.71 -5.93 -10.51
CA ALA A 15 6.53 -6.06 -11.96
C ALA A 15 7.76 -5.57 -12.74
N ARG A 16 8.33 -4.40 -12.37
CA ARG A 16 9.57 -3.90 -12.98
C ARG A 16 10.78 -4.83 -12.80
N ARG A 17 10.74 -5.71 -11.80
CA ARG A 17 11.79 -6.71 -11.52
C ARG A 17 11.44 -8.10 -12.05
N GLY A 18 10.41 -8.23 -12.88
CA GLY A 18 10.01 -9.48 -13.53
C GLY A 18 9.12 -10.39 -12.69
N ILE A 19 8.63 -9.92 -11.54
CA ILE A 19 7.67 -10.66 -10.70
C ILE A 19 6.32 -9.96 -10.85
N THR A 20 5.64 -10.21 -11.97
CA THR A 20 4.27 -9.71 -12.19
C THR A 20 3.25 -10.61 -11.50
N ASP A 21 2.02 -10.15 -11.39
CA ASP A 21 0.92 -10.94 -10.82
C ASP A 21 0.66 -12.20 -11.65
N GLU A 22 0.81 -12.12 -12.98
CA GLU A 22 0.71 -13.27 -13.87
C GLU A 22 1.77 -14.33 -13.52
N VAL A 23 3.02 -13.92 -13.31
CA VAL A 23 4.10 -14.84 -12.89
C VAL A 23 3.75 -15.48 -11.54
N LEU A 24 3.23 -14.71 -10.58
CA LEU A 24 2.83 -15.26 -9.29
C LEU A 24 1.67 -16.27 -9.42
N TRP A 25 0.69 -15.98 -10.27
CA TRP A 25 -0.46 -16.86 -10.51
C TRP A 25 -0.16 -18.08 -11.37
N GLU A 26 0.87 -18.05 -12.23
CA GLU A 26 1.41 -19.25 -12.88
C GLU A 26 1.86 -20.29 -11.84
N HIS A 27 2.45 -19.84 -10.73
CA HIS A 27 2.88 -20.71 -9.63
C HIS A 27 1.77 -21.07 -8.66
N ASN A 28 0.84 -20.15 -8.40
CA ASN A 28 -0.33 -20.41 -7.56
C ASN A 28 -1.55 -19.58 -8.02
N PRO A 29 -2.48 -20.15 -8.81
CA PRO A 29 -3.64 -19.43 -9.33
C PRO A 29 -4.68 -19.05 -8.26
N LYS A 30 -4.48 -19.48 -7.01
CA LYS A 30 -5.32 -19.12 -5.85
C LYS A 30 -4.69 -18.04 -4.97
N LEU A 31 -3.49 -17.55 -5.31
CA LEU A 31 -2.77 -16.60 -4.46
C LEU A 31 -3.52 -15.27 -4.39
N VAL A 32 -3.79 -14.81 -3.17
CA VAL A 32 -4.18 -13.41 -2.91
C VAL A 32 -2.92 -12.56 -2.87
N ILE A 33 -2.86 -11.52 -3.70
CA ILE A 33 -1.73 -10.60 -3.78
C ILE A 33 -2.20 -9.23 -3.28
N ALA A 34 -1.51 -8.68 -2.28
CA ALA A 34 -1.80 -7.35 -1.74
C ALA A 34 -0.57 -6.45 -1.90
N HIS A 35 -0.67 -5.50 -2.82
CA HIS A 35 0.36 -4.48 -3.05
C HIS A 35 0.10 -3.26 -2.18
N LEU A 36 1.06 -2.89 -1.35
CA LEU A 36 1.03 -1.67 -0.54
C LEU A 36 2.05 -0.67 -1.09
N SER A 37 1.58 0.50 -1.47
CA SER A 37 2.42 1.59 -1.99
C SER A 37 1.76 2.92 -1.66
N GLY A 38 2.54 4.00 -1.50
CA GLY A 38 1.95 5.29 -1.10
C GLY A 38 1.11 5.97 -2.17
N PHE A 39 1.39 5.71 -3.45
CA PHE A 39 0.75 6.38 -4.59
C PHE A 39 0.03 5.40 -5.54
N GLY A 40 -0.15 4.15 -5.12
CA GLY A 40 -0.79 3.10 -5.93
C GLY A 40 0.15 2.41 -6.93
N GLN A 41 -0.39 1.39 -7.60
CA GLN A 41 0.33 0.56 -8.58
C GLN A 41 0.33 1.15 -10.00
N PHE A 42 -0.51 2.14 -10.27
CA PHE A 42 -0.63 2.84 -11.55
C PHE A 42 -0.99 4.31 -11.29
N GLY A 43 -0.74 5.17 -12.28
CA GLY A 43 -0.96 6.62 -12.15
C GLY A 43 -0.01 7.41 -13.05
N THR A 44 0.31 8.63 -12.66
CA THR A 44 1.28 9.46 -13.39
C THR A 44 2.71 9.04 -13.04
N GLU A 45 3.61 9.17 -14.02
CA GLU A 45 5.06 8.91 -13.82
C GLU A 45 5.67 9.76 -12.70
N GLU A 46 5.10 10.94 -12.47
CA GLU A 46 5.53 11.87 -11.42
C GLU A 46 5.35 11.28 -10.01
N TYR A 47 4.25 10.57 -9.73
CA TYR A 47 3.91 10.14 -8.37
C TYR A 47 4.05 8.63 -8.14
N THR A 48 3.66 7.79 -9.11
CA THR A 48 3.50 6.34 -8.89
C THR A 48 4.77 5.65 -8.36
N ASN A 49 5.95 6.13 -8.76
CA ASN A 49 7.23 5.52 -8.41
C ASN A 49 7.95 6.21 -7.23
N LEU A 50 7.32 7.19 -6.59
CA LEU A 50 7.92 7.90 -5.46
C LEU A 50 7.99 7.01 -4.20
N PRO A 51 9.03 7.17 -3.37
CA PRO A 51 9.00 6.64 -2.01
C PRO A 51 7.90 7.33 -1.20
N ALA A 52 7.17 6.55 -0.42
CA ALA A 52 6.22 7.09 0.55
C ALA A 52 6.56 6.58 1.95
N TYR A 53 6.30 7.44 2.91
CA TYR A 53 6.43 7.22 4.34
C TYR A 53 5.20 7.83 5.02
N ASN A 54 4.93 7.48 6.27
CA ASN A 54 3.81 8.01 7.06
C ASN A 54 3.51 9.51 6.81
N THR A 55 4.51 10.38 6.95
CA THR A 55 4.32 11.84 6.84
C THR A 55 3.99 12.28 5.41
N ILE A 56 4.57 11.64 4.39
CA ILE A 56 4.25 11.90 2.98
C ILE A 56 2.79 11.50 2.69
N ALA A 57 2.37 10.33 3.17
CA ALA A 57 1.00 9.87 3.01
C ALA A 57 0.00 10.82 3.72
N GLN A 58 0.32 11.27 4.94
CA GLN A 58 -0.51 12.24 5.64
C GLN A 58 -0.56 13.60 4.92
N ALA A 59 0.57 14.10 4.41
CA ALA A 59 0.60 15.35 3.67
C ALA A 59 -0.23 15.27 2.38
N PHE A 60 -0.05 14.21 1.60
CA PHE A 60 -0.70 14.05 0.30
C PHE A 60 -2.21 13.82 0.40
N SER A 61 -2.68 13.20 1.49
CA SER A 61 -4.11 12.92 1.72
C SER A 61 -4.87 14.08 2.38
N GLY A 62 -4.20 15.16 2.77
CA GLY A 62 -4.79 16.22 3.60
C GLY A 62 -5.02 15.80 5.06
N TYR A 63 -4.45 14.67 5.50
CA TYR A 63 -4.52 14.27 6.89
C TYR A 63 -3.57 15.08 7.78
N LEU A 64 -2.44 15.54 7.23
CA LEU A 64 -1.50 16.38 7.99
C LEU A 64 -2.09 17.77 8.27
N ILE A 65 -2.72 18.39 7.28
CA ILE A 65 -3.19 19.79 7.39
C ILE A 65 -4.34 19.98 8.40
N GLN A 66 -5.06 18.90 8.73
CA GLN A 66 -6.15 18.92 9.72
C GLN A 66 -5.69 18.62 11.16
N ASN A 67 -4.43 18.21 11.36
CA ASN A 67 -3.88 17.86 12.66
C ASN A 67 -2.89 18.94 13.13
N GLY A 68 -2.70 19.05 14.45
CA GLY A 68 -1.87 20.09 15.07
C GLY A 68 -2.72 21.16 15.76
N ASP A 69 -2.15 22.35 15.91
CA ASP A 69 -2.84 23.52 16.47
C ASP A 69 -3.34 24.44 15.34
N VAL A 70 -4.18 25.43 15.67
CA VAL A 70 -4.84 26.32 14.70
C VAL A 70 -3.87 26.93 13.68
N ASP A 71 -2.69 27.35 14.15
CA ASP A 71 -1.66 27.99 13.32
C ASP A 71 -0.45 27.09 13.02
N GLN A 72 -0.46 25.81 13.47
CA GLN A 72 0.69 24.93 13.35
C GLN A 72 0.26 23.48 13.00
N PRO A 73 0.25 23.12 11.70
CA PRO A 73 -0.01 21.75 11.28
C PRO A 73 1.06 20.79 11.79
N MET A 74 0.64 19.59 12.21
CA MET A 74 1.51 18.53 12.70
C MET A 74 1.00 17.17 12.23
N PRO A 75 1.88 16.20 11.92
CA PRO A 75 1.43 14.85 11.61
C PRO A 75 0.84 14.17 12.86
N ALA A 76 -0.18 13.34 12.65
CA ALA A 76 -0.62 12.39 13.67
C ALA A 76 0.49 11.37 13.99
N PHE A 77 0.59 10.98 15.27
CA PHE A 77 1.73 10.24 15.81
C PHE A 77 1.29 9.10 16.76
N PRO A 78 2.07 8.00 16.90
CA PRO A 78 3.24 7.61 16.10
C PRO A 78 2.85 6.93 14.78
N TYR A 79 3.43 7.38 13.67
CA TYR A 79 3.35 6.74 12.35
C TYR A 79 1.93 6.29 11.93
N THR A 80 0.92 7.11 12.24
CA THR A 80 -0.51 6.74 12.16
C THR A 80 -0.92 6.19 10.78
N ALA A 81 -0.43 6.76 9.69
CA ALA A 81 -0.77 6.31 8.34
C ALA A 81 -0.18 4.93 8.01
N ASP A 82 0.97 4.56 8.58
CA ASP A 82 1.58 3.25 8.36
C ASP A 82 0.69 2.16 8.99
N TYR A 83 0.20 2.40 10.22
CA TYR A 83 -0.71 1.48 10.91
C TYR A 83 -2.05 1.33 10.17
N PHE A 84 -2.67 2.44 9.74
CA PHE A 84 -3.92 2.37 8.96
C PHE A 84 -3.74 1.62 7.64
N SER A 85 -2.67 1.89 6.93
CA SER A 85 -2.39 1.25 5.64
C SER A 85 -2.16 -0.25 5.80
N GLY A 86 -1.37 -0.65 6.80
CA GLY A 86 -1.12 -2.06 7.11
C GLY A 86 -2.38 -2.81 7.57
N MET A 87 -3.20 -2.17 8.42
CA MET A 87 -4.50 -2.73 8.84
C MET A 87 -5.43 -2.91 7.63
N THR A 88 -5.51 -1.92 6.76
CA THR A 88 -6.35 -1.98 5.54
C THR A 88 -5.90 -3.11 4.61
N ALA A 89 -4.59 -3.26 4.37
CA ALA A 89 -4.07 -4.36 3.56
C ALA A 89 -4.39 -5.73 4.18
N THR A 90 -4.28 -5.86 5.50
CA THR A 90 -4.67 -7.08 6.22
C THR A 90 -6.16 -7.38 6.05
N THR A 91 -7.03 -6.39 6.25
CA THR A 91 -8.48 -6.53 6.09
C THR A 91 -8.86 -6.92 4.66
N ALA A 92 -8.28 -6.25 3.66
CA ALA A 92 -8.54 -6.52 2.25
C ALA A 92 -8.05 -7.92 1.84
N ALA A 93 -6.86 -8.33 2.29
CA ALA A 93 -6.33 -9.66 2.00
C ALA A 93 -7.20 -10.78 2.60
N LEU A 94 -7.71 -10.61 3.83
CA LEU A 94 -8.64 -11.55 4.44
C LEU A 94 -9.98 -11.62 3.69
N ALA A 95 -10.51 -10.48 3.26
CA ALA A 95 -11.73 -10.43 2.46
C ALA A 95 -11.56 -11.12 1.10
N ALA A 96 -10.42 -10.89 0.43
CA ALA A 96 -10.10 -11.58 -0.82
C ALA A 96 -9.93 -13.09 -0.62
N LEU A 97 -9.27 -13.51 0.48
CA LEU A 97 -9.12 -14.93 0.81
C LEU A 97 -10.49 -15.62 1.01
N HIS A 98 -11.48 -14.92 1.57
CA HIS A 98 -12.85 -15.44 1.66
C HIS A 98 -13.46 -15.73 0.28
N LYS A 99 -13.15 -14.91 -0.75
CA LYS A 99 -13.65 -15.11 -2.11
C LYS A 99 -12.94 -16.21 -2.89
N VAL A 100 -11.68 -16.50 -2.55
CA VAL A 100 -10.87 -17.59 -3.14
C VAL A 100 -11.37 -18.96 -2.71
N ARG A 101 -11.93 -19.06 -1.50
CA ARG A 101 -12.51 -20.29 -0.93
C ARG A 101 -13.91 -20.56 -1.47
#